data_AF-A0A5B7D3H8-F1
#
_entry.id   AF-A0A5B7D3H8-F1
#
_cell.length_a   1.000
_cell.length_b   1.000
_cell.length_c   1.000
_cell.angle_alpha   90.00
_cell.angle_beta   90.00
_cell.angle_gamma   90.00
#
_symmetry.space_group_name_H-M   'P 1'
#
loop_
_entity.id
_entity.type
_entity.pdbx_description
1 polymer ?
#
loop_
_entity_poly.entity_id
_entity_poly.type
_entity_poly.pdbx_seq_one_letter_code
_entity_poly.pdbx_strand_id
1 'polypeptide(L)'
;MARVLLLLVVLSIVQVTPSQGFVKELLFKEVKDTLHEDGTTEILDRVCNYRVVPRLESLELYFKGDVWCPGWTVIKGESLTRSRTRVVNKAIADFAKKAVTQGLITQEDAQPLLE
;
A
#
# COMPACT_ATOMS: atom_id res chain seq x y z
N MET A 1 -32.14 46.31 17.38
CA MET A 1 -31.67 45.66 16.13
C MET A 1 -30.21 45.18 16.20
N ALA A 2 -29.28 45.94 16.82
CA ALA A 2 -27.87 45.52 16.94
C ALA A 2 -27.63 44.19 17.70
N ARG A 3 -28.40 43.91 18.76
CA ARG A 3 -28.26 42.66 19.55
C ARG A 3 -28.70 41.40 18.81
N VAL A 4 -29.69 41.52 17.91
CA VAL A 4 -30.18 40.41 17.06
C VAL A 4 -29.16 40.12 15.96
N LEU A 5 -28.54 41.15 15.40
CA LEU A 5 -27.47 41.00 14.41
C LEU A 5 -26.23 40.32 15.01
N LEU A 6 -25.85 40.68 16.24
CA LEU A 6 -24.72 40.06 16.94
C LEU A 6 -24.95 38.57 17.22
N LEU A 7 -26.18 38.20 17.62
CA LEU A 7 -26.55 36.80 17.86
C LEU A 7 -26.55 35.96 16.57
N LEU A 8 -27.00 36.52 15.46
CA LEU A 8 -26.97 35.85 14.15
C LEU A 8 -25.53 35.67 13.63
N VAL A 9 -24.65 36.65 13.83
CA VAL A 9 -23.24 36.51 13.43
C VAL A 9 -22.52 35.46 14.26
N VAL A 10 -22.81 35.33 15.57
CA VAL A 10 -22.19 34.31 16.43
C VAL A 10 -22.70 32.90 16.12
N LEU A 11 -23.98 32.73 15.74
CA LEU A 11 -24.53 31.42 15.34
C LEU A 11 -23.89 30.87 14.05
N SER A 12 -23.55 31.75 13.10
CA SER A 12 -22.94 31.37 11.82
C SER A 12 -21.53 30.79 11.95
N ILE A 13 -20.78 31.17 13.00
CA ILE A 13 -19.38 30.77 13.18
C ILE A 13 -19.28 29.36 13.81
N VAL A 14 -20.29 28.92 14.57
CA VAL A 14 -20.29 27.61 15.22
C VAL A 14 -20.42 26.46 14.22
N GLN A 15 -20.99 26.69 13.03
CA GLN A 15 -21.29 25.64 12.07
C GLN A 15 -20.10 25.21 11.18
N VAL A 16 -18.94 25.86 11.27
CA VAL A 16 -17.81 25.63 10.34
C VAL A 16 -16.57 25.06 11.02
N THR A 17 -16.66 24.60 12.27
CA THR A 17 -15.56 23.80 12.83
C THR A 17 -15.66 22.38 12.26
N PRO A 18 -14.71 21.94 11.42
CA PRO A 18 -14.71 20.56 10.97
C PRO A 18 -14.61 19.69 12.22
N SER A 19 -15.52 18.73 12.36
CA SER A 19 -15.43 17.78 13.47
C SER A 19 -14.07 17.09 13.42
N GLN A 20 -13.45 16.83 14.58
CA GLN A 20 -12.16 16.14 14.62
C GLN A 20 -12.19 14.79 13.89
N GLY A 21 -13.37 14.17 13.75
CA GLY A 21 -13.59 12.97 12.94
C GLY A 21 -13.43 13.21 11.44
N PHE A 22 -13.95 14.32 10.91
CA PHE A 22 -13.81 14.67 9.49
C PHE A 22 -12.35 14.95 9.10
N VAL A 23 -11.61 15.67 9.95
CA VAL A 23 -10.18 15.94 9.73
C VAL A 23 -9.35 14.65 9.78
N LYS A 24 -9.65 13.75 10.73
CA LYS A 24 -9.00 12.44 10.82
C LYS A 24 -9.23 11.61 9.55
N GLU A 25 -10.47 11.49 9.10
CA GLU A 25 -10.81 10.67 7.92
C GLU A 25 -10.09 11.16 6.65
N LEU A 26 -10.03 12.47 6.44
CA LEU A 26 -9.29 13.09 5.34
C LEU A 26 -7.79 12.79 5.41
N LEU A 27 -7.18 12.96 6.59
CA LEU A 27 -5.77 12.67 6.80
C LEU A 27 -5.45 11.18 6.61
N PHE A 28 -6.31 10.27 7.10
CA PHE A 28 -6.13 8.84 6.92
C PHE A 28 -6.23 8.44 5.45
N LYS A 29 -7.16 9.03 4.70
CA LYS A 29 -7.31 8.78 3.27
C LYS A 29 -6.09 9.27 2.48
N GLU A 30 -5.64 10.49 2.75
CA GLU A 30 -4.50 11.08 2.04
C GLU A 30 -3.18 10.38 2.34
N VAL A 31 -2.97 9.99 3.61
CA VAL A 31 -1.84 9.15 4.01
C VAL A 31 -1.92 7.78 3.33
N LYS A 32 -3.11 7.18 3.24
CA LYS A 32 -3.29 5.89 2.55
C LYS A 32 -2.93 5.98 1.07
N ASP A 33 -3.39 7.02 0.39
CA ASP A 33 -3.14 7.22 -1.04
C ASP A 33 -1.64 7.53 -1.30
N THR A 34 -0.98 8.23 -0.38
CA THR A 34 0.48 8.52 -0.45
C THR A 34 1.36 7.29 -0.16
N LEU A 35 0.85 6.35 0.62
CA LEU A 35 1.55 5.12 0.99
C LEU A 35 1.26 3.96 0.03
N HIS A 36 0.24 4.10 -0.83
CA HIS A 36 -0.02 3.19 -1.92
C HIS A 36 1.02 3.41 -3.02
N GLU A 37 1.53 2.31 -3.57
CA GLU A 37 2.51 2.36 -4.66
C GLU A 37 2.23 1.23 -5.65
N ASP A 38 2.03 1.56 -6.93
CA ASP A 38 2.02 0.58 -8.02
C ASP A 38 3.20 0.88 -8.94
N GLY A 39 3.82 -0.16 -9.50
CA GLY A 39 4.93 0.02 -10.42
C GLY A 39 5.33 -1.26 -11.13
N THR A 40 6.42 -1.18 -11.88
CA THR A 40 7.02 -2.31 -12.58
C THR A 40 8.38 -2.68 -11.99
N THR A 41 8.73 -3.94 -12.13
CA THR A 41 10.03 -4.49 -11.75
C THR A 41 10.44 -5.54 -12.77
N GLU A 42 11.71 -5.92 -12.78
CA GLU A 42 12.25 -6.91 -13.70
C GLU A 42 12.65 -8.16 -12.93
N ILE A 43 12.13 -9.31 -13.34
CA ILE A 43 12.43 -10.61 -12.73
C ILE A 43 12.83 -11.55 -13.87
N LEU A 44 14.10 -11.98 -13.88
CA LEU A 44 14.68 -12.86 -14.91
C LEU A 44 14.38 -12.35 -16.33
N ASP A 45 14.74 -11.09 -16.59
CA ASP A 45 14.57 -10.39 -17.88
C ASP A 45 13.10 -10.27 -18.35
N ARG A 46 12.14 -10.33 -17.41
CA ARG A 46 10.70 -10.17 -17.67
C ARG A 46 10.14 -9.00 -16.88
N VAL A 47 9.32 -8.20 -17.55
CA VAL A 47 8.58 -7.10 -16.91
C VAL A 47 7.45 -7.68 -16.07
N CYS A 48 7.53 -7.46 -14.78
CA CYS A 48 6.51 -7.79 -13.79
C CYS A 48 5.94 -6.51 -13.17
N ASN A 49 4.77 -6.61 -12.60
CA ASN A 49 4.15 -5.53 -11.85
C ASN A 49 4.22 -5.82 -10.36
N TYR A 50 4.28 -4.76 -9.58
CA TYR A 50 4.11 -4.84 -8.14
C TYR A 50 3.05 -3.84 -7.67
N ARG A 51 2.50 -4.14 -6.49
CA ARG A 51 1.60 -3.27 -5.76
C ARG A 51 1.94 -3.29 -4.28
N VAL A 52 1.95 -2.12 -3.66
CA VAL A 52 2.09 -1.91 -2.22
C VAL A 52 0.83 -1.23 -1.71
N VAL A 53 0.18 -1.85 -0.73
CA VAL A 53 -1.02 -1.31 -0.08
C VAL A 53 -0.77 -1.21 1.42
N PRO A 54 -0.94 -0.03 2.04
CA PRO A 54 -0.89 0.09 3.50
C PRO A 54 -2.08 -0.63 4.15
N ARG A 55 -1.80 -1.34 5.25
CA ARG A 55 -2.76 -2.08 6.07
C ARG A 55 -2.62 -1.64 7.51
N LEU A 56 -3.74 -1.26 8.13
CA LEU A 56 -3.79 -1.06 9.57
C LEU A 56 -4.25 -2.37 10.22
N GLU A 57 -3.34 -3.02 10.94
CA GLU A 57 -3.61 -4.27 11.65
C GLU A 57 -3.24 -4.09 13.11
N SER A 58 -4.18 -4.36 14.03
CA SER A 58 -3.95 -4.20 15.48
C SER A 58 -3.40 -2.82 15.88
N LEU A 59 -3.89 -1.75 15.23
CA LEU A 59 -3.45 -0.36 15.42
C LEU A 59 -2.00 -0.07 14.98
N GLU A 60 -1.37 -0.99 14.25
CA GLU A 60 -0.05 -0.80 13.66
C GLU A 60 -0.13 -0.72 12.13
N LEU A 61 0.79 0.03 11.52
CA LEU A 61 0.91 0.17 10.07
C LEU A 61 1.79 -0.95 9.49
N TYR A 62 1.19 -1.74 8.62
CA TYR A 62 1.83 -2.75 7.78
C TYR A 62 1.70 -2.36 6.31
N PHE A 63 2.53 -2.98 5.48
CA PHE A 63 2.50 -2.87 4.03
C PHE A 63 2.30 -4.28 3.46
N LYS A 64 1.23 -4.45 2.69
CA LYS A 64 1.02 -5.64 1.87
C LYS A 64 1.67 -5.40 0.50
N GLY A 65 2.53 -6.31 0.07
CA GLY A 65 3.13 -6.31 -1.27
C GLY A 65 2.61 -7.46 -2.10
N ASP A 66 2.26 -7.19 -3.34
CA ASP A 66 1.91 -8.19 -4.35
C ASP A 66 2.84 -8.02 -5.56
N VAL A 67 3.33 -9.10 -6.14
CA VAL A 67 4.13 -9.12 -7.38
C VAL A 67 3.54 -10.15 -8.34
N TRP A 68 3.39 -9.79 -9.62
CA TRP A 68 2.88 -10.69 -10.65
C TRP A 68 3.47 -10.36 -12.03
N CYS A 69 3.62 -11.38 -12.87
CA CYS A 69 4.27 -11.26 -14.18
C CYS A 69 3.28 -11.65 -15.30
N PRO A 70 2.56 -10.67 -15.89
CA PRO A 70 1.58 -10.93 -16.93
C PRO A 70 2.19 -11.68 -18.12
N GLY A 71 1.46 -12.66 -18.65
CA GLY A 71 1.90 -13.44 -19.81
C GLY A 71 2.98 -14.48 -19.53
N TRP A 72 3.64 -14.46 -18.36
CA TRP A 72 4.59 -15.50 -17.97
C TRP A 72 3.95 -16.59 -17.12
N THR A 73 3.25 -16.22 -16.06
CA THR A 73 2.63 -17.17 -15.13
C THR A 73 1.49 -16.51 -14.34
N VAL A 74 0.57 -17.33 -13.82
CA VAL A 74 -0.55 -16.86 -12.98
C VAL A 74 -0.19 -16.76 -11.50
N ILE A 75 1.00 -17.24 -11.10
CA ILE A 75 1.42 -17.14 -9.71
C ILE A 75 1.69 -15.69 -9.31
N LYS A 76 1.49 -15.44 -8.03
CA LYS A 76 1.78 -14.14 -7.41
C LYS A 76 2.71 -14.34 -6.22
N GLY A 77 3.64 -13.42 -6.08
CA GLY A 77 4.39 -13.23 -4.86
C GLY A 77 3.61 -12.33 -3.92
N GLU A 78 3.57 -12.67 -2.64
CA GLU A 78 2.84 -11.93 -1.62
C GLU A 78 3.72 -11.71 -0.39
N SER A 79 3.60 -10.55 0.24
CA SER A 79 4.28 -10.28 1.50
C SER A 79 3.49 -9.31 2.39
N LEU A 80 3.77 -9.37 3.68
CA LEU A 80 3.25 -8.44 4.69
C LEU A 80 4.41 -8.07 5.64
N THR A 81 4.71 -6.78 5.76
CA THR A 81 5.82 -6.30 6.60
C THR A 81 5.58 -4.88 7.09
N ARG A 82 6.20 -4.48 8.20
CA ARG A 82 6.19 -3.09 8.70
C ARG A 82 7.09 -2.15 7.90
N SER A 83 8.00 -2.70 7.09
CA SER A 83 8.93 -1.94 6.26
C SER A 83 8.38 -1.76 4.85
N ARG A 84 8.09 -0.51 4.47
CA ARG A 84 7.69 -0.14 3.10
C ARG A 84 8.75 -0.51 2.07
N THR A 85 10.02 -0.26 2.36
CA THR A 85 11.13 -0.48 1.41
C THR A 85 11.40 -1.95 1.13
N ARG A 86 11.10 -2.86 2.06
CA ARG A 86 11.37 -4.29 1.92
C ARG A 86 10.20 -5.12 1.41
N VAL A 87 9.00 -4.54 1.37
CA VAL A 87 7.77 -5.29 1.07
C VAL A 87 7.81 -5.90 -0.34
N VAL A 88 8.30 -5.15 -1.33
CA VAL A 88 8.39 -5.63 -2.72
C VAL A 88 9.43 -6.74 -2.83
N ASN A 89 10.64 -6.57 -2.29
CA ASN A 89 11.68 -7.61 -2.31
C ASN A 89 11.21 -8.90 -1.62
N LYS A 90 10.47 -8.81 -0.51
CA LYS A 90 9.89 -9.99 0.13
C LYS A 90 8.82 -10.67 -0.74
N ALA A 91 8.02 -9.91 -1.48
CA ALA A 91 7.05 -10.46 -2.41
C ALA A 91 7.76 -11.11 -3.61
N ILE A 92 8.86 -10.54 -4.11
CA ILE A 92 9.74 -11.15 -5.13
C ILE A 92 10.31 -12.48 -4.63
N ALA A 93 10.83 -12.52 -3.39
CA ALA A 93 11.36 -13.75 -2.80
C ALA A 93 10.29 -14.84 -2.65
N ASP A 94 9.07 -14.47 -2.28
CA ASP A 94 7.92 -15.39 -2.22
C ASP A 94 7.52 -15.88 -3.62
N PHE A 95 7.48 -15.00 -4.63
CA PHE A 95 7.28 -15.38 -6.03
C PHE A 95 8.34 -16.37 -6.50
N ALA A 96 9.62 -16.12 -6.22
CA ALA A 96 10.73 -16.98 -6.62
C ALA A 96 10.60 -18.39 -6.01
N LYS A 97 10.26 -18.49 -4.72
CA LYS A 97 10.02 -19.78 -4.05
C LYS A 97 8.87 -20.56 -4.70
N LYS A 98 7.77 -19.87 -5.01
CA LYS A 98 6.61 -20.45 -5.70
C LYS A 98 6.99 -20.90 -7.13
N ALA A 99 7.80 -20.10 -7.83
CA ALA A 99 8.26 -20.41 -9.19
C ALA A 99 9.17 -21.65 -9.22
N VAL A 100 10.12 -21.77 -8.29
CA VAL A 100 10.95 -22.98 -8.13
C VAL A 100 10.08 -24.21 -7.85
N THR A 101 9.12 -24.07 -6.93
CA THR A 101 8.21 -25.18 -6.56
C THR A 101 7.39 -25.67 -7.76
N GLN A 102 7.06 -24.78 -8.70
CA GLN A 102 6.32 -25.12 -9.92
C GLN A 102 7.22 -25.47 -11.12
N GLY A 103 8.55 -25.50 -10.94
CA GLY A 103 9.49 -25.78 -12.01
C GLY A 103 9.53 -24.70 -13.10
N LEU A 104 9.13 -23.46 -12.79
CA LEU A 104 9.16 -22.33 -13.72
C LEU A 104 10.56 -21.71 -13.85
N ILE A 105 11.39 -21.84 -12.81
CA ILE A 105 12.77 -21.35 -12.73
C ILE A 105 13.63 -22.36 -11.95
N THR A 106 14.94 -22.32 -12.09
CA THR A 106 15.84 -23.19 -11.30
C THR A 106 16.13 -22.60 -9.91
N GLN A 107 16.78 -23.40 -9.05
CA GLN A 107 17.26 -22.90 -7.77
C GLN A 107 18.38 -21.85 -7.95
N GLU A 108 19.21 -21.99 -8.99
CA GLU A 108 20.23 -20.97 -9.31
C GLU A 108 19.57 -19.64 -9.72
N ASP A 109 18.52 -19.69 -10.55
CA ASP A 109 17.77 -18.49 -10.94
C ASP A 109 17.13 -17.78 -9.74
N ALA A 110 16.70 -18.54 -8.73
CA ALA A 110 16.04 -18.00 -7.55
C ALA A 110 17.00 -17.35 -6.56
N GLN A 111 18.27 -17.78 -6.51
CA GLN A 111 19.26 -17.32 -5.53
C GLN A 111 19.35 -15.79 -5.39
N PRO A 112 19.49 -14.99 -6.47
CA PRO A 112 19.56 -13.52 -6.37
C PRO A 112 18.24 -12.86 -5.95
N LEU A 113 17.12 -13.59 -6.00
CA LEU A 113 15.79 -13.08 -5.65
C LEU A 113 15.42 -13.32 -4.18
N LEU A 114 16.24 -14.07 -3.44
CA LEU A 114 15.98 -14.48 -2.06
C LEU A 114 16.66 -13.58 -1.01
N GLU A 115 17.33 -12.51 -1.44
CA GLU A 115 18.07 -11.55 -0.59
C GLU A 115 17.18 -10.55 0.19
#